data_AF-A0A849SIE2-F1
#
_entry.id   AF-A0A849SIE2-F1
#
_cell.length_a   1.000
_cell.length_b   1.000
_cell.length_c   1.000
_cell.angle_alpha   90.00
_cell.angle_beta   90.00
_cell.angle_gamma   90.00
#
_symmetry.space_group_name_H-M   'P 1'
#
loop_
_entity.id
_entity.type
_entity.pdbx_description
1 polymer ?
#
loop_
_entity_poly.entity_id
_entity_poly.type
_entity_poly.pdbx_seq_one_letter_code
_entity_poly.pdbx_strand_id
1 'polypeptide(L)'
;MAKRFFYVCAGLFLLAGAYAMGARNAVAQAPSNPVVGTFSADVCASGFASAVVTANGDVYGCAGGGQWVHHGNVFAGGPIPTKQESFGSVKARYR
;
A
#
# COMPACT_ATOMS: atom_id res chain seq x y z
N MET A 1 27.16 15.32 35.33
CA MET A 1 28.15 14.97 34.29
C MET A 1 28.11 13.48 33.92
N ALA A 2 28.25 12.54 34.87
CA ALA A 2 28.36 11.11 34.60
C ALA A 2 27.22 10.47 33.76
N LYS A 3 25.95 10.85 33.98
CA LYS A 3 24.81 10.31 33.20
C LYS A 3 24.95 10.56 31.70
N ARG A 4 25.42 11.76 31.32
CA ARG A 4 25.58 12.12 29.90
C ARG A 4 26.70 11.31 29.26
N PHE A 5 27.82 11.14 29.97
CA PHE A 5 28.93 10.31 29.50
C PHE A 5 28.52 8.85 29.31
N PHE A 6 27.76 8.28 30.27
CA PHE A 6 27.23 6.94 30.17
C PHE A 6 26.36 6.74 28.92
N TYR A 7 25.43 7.66 28.64
CA TYR A 7 24.57 7.55 27.45
C TYR A 7 25.35 7.64 26.14
N VAL A 8 26.42 8.44 26.09
CA VAL A 8 27.29 8.53 24.90
C VAL A 8 28.01 7.20 24.67
N CYS A 9 28.62 6.62 25.72
CA CYS A 9 29.31 5.34 25.61
C CYS A 9 28.34 4.19 25.26
N ALA A 10 27.16 4.15 25.89
CA ALA A 10 26.13 3.16 25.59
C ALA A 10 25.64 3.27 24.13
N GLY A 11 25.46 4.49 23.61
CA GLY A 11 25.09 4.72 22.22
C GLY A 11 26.14 4.22 21.22
N LEU A 12 27.43 4.50 21.47
CA LEU A 12 28.53 4.02 20.63
C LEU A 12 28.66 2.49 20.67
N PHE A 13 28.47 1.88 21.84
CA PHE A 13 28.49 0.42 21.98
C PHE A 13 27.34 -0.25 21.20
N LEU A 14 26.12 0.26 21.33
CA LEU A 14 24.96 -0.25 20.60
C LEU A 14 25.12 -0.06 19.08
N LEU A 15 25.67 1.07 18.65
CA LEU A 15 25.96 1.32 17.24
C LEU A 15 26.99 0.32 16.69
N ALA A 16 28.07 0.07 17.41
CA ALA A 16 29.07 -0.92 17.02
C ALA A 16 28.48 -2.34 16.97
N GLY A 17 27.64 -2.69 17.95
CA GLY A 17 26.90 -3.96 17.95
C GLY A 17 25.97 -4.11 16.75
N ALA A 18 25.26 -3.05 16.36
CA ALA A 18 24.41 -3.04 15.18
C ALA A 18 25.21 -3.29 13.89
N TYR A 19 26.38 -2.65 13.74
CA TYR A 19 27.26 -2.88 12.59
C TYR A 19 27.86 -4.30 12.57
N ALA A 20 28.22 -4.86 13.73
CA ALA A 20 28.69 -6.23 13.83
C ALA A 20 27.61 -7.26 13.43
N MET A 21 26.33 -6.96 13.71
CA MET A 21 25.18 -7.76 13.28
C MET A 21 24.76 -7.50 11.82
N GLY A 22 25.49 -6.66 11.09
CA GLY A 22 25.25 -6.41 9.66
C GLY A 22 24.21 -5.32 9.36
N ALA A 23 23.78 -4.54 10.34
CA ALA A 23 22.97 -3.35 10.07
C ALA A 23 23.83 -2.30 9.33
N ARG A 24 23.55 -2.08 8.04
CA ARG A 24 24.27 -1.10 7.20
C ARG A 24 23.46 0.13 6.87
N ASN A 25 22.14 0.04 6.98
CA ASN A 25 21.21 1.12 6.67
C ASN A 25 20.09 1.11 7.72
N ALA A 26 19.69 2.30 8.16
CA ALA A 26 18.44 2.47 8.88
C ALA A 26 17.31 2.28 7.88
N VAL A 27 16.79 1.05 7.77
CA VAL A 27 15.58 0.79 6.99
C VAL A 27 14.42 1.28 7.85
N ALA A 28 13.63 2.23 7.36
CA ALA A 28 12.39 2.59 8.04
C ALA A 28 11.57 1.30 8.24
N GLN A 29 11.04 1.08 9.43
CA GLN A 29 9.94 0.15 9.62
C GLN A 29 8.72 0.73 8.89
N ALA A 30 8.73 0.69 7.56
CA ALA A 30 7.55 0.95 6.79
C ALA A 30 6.55 -0.16 7.18
N PRO A 31 5.28 0.19 7.49
CA PRO A 31 4.25 -0.83 7.65
C PRO A 31 4.30 -1.74 6.42
N SER A 32 4.03 -3.03 6.60
CA SER A 32 4.27 -4.11 5.64
C SER A 32 3.39 -4.05 4.37
N ASN A 33 2.96 -2.86 3.98
CA ASN A 33 1.98 -2.59 2.93
C ASN A 33 2.57 -1.59 1.92
N PRO A 34 3.55 -2.01 1.10
CA PRO A 34 4.14 -1.13 0.09
C PRO A 34 3.13 -0.75 -0.99
N VAL A 35 3.37 0.35 -1.69
CA VAL A 35 2.65 0.69 -2.93
C VAL A 35 3.10 -0.27 -4.04
N VAL A 36 2.15 -0.95 -4.68
CA VAL A 36 2.39 -1.93 -5.75
C VAL A 36 1.90 -1.47 -7.12
N GLY A 37 1.13 -0.39 -7.19
CA GLY A 37 0.66 0.18 -8.45
C GLY A 37 0.32 1.66 -8.33
N THR A 38 0.47 2.39 -9.43
CA THR A 38 0.15 3.82 -9.54
C THR A 38 -0.65 4.09 -10.82
N PHE A 39 -1.56 5.06 -10.73
CA PHE A 39 -2.39 5.52 -11.84
C PHE A 39 -2.32 7.05 -11.88
N SER A 40 -2.14 7.61 -13.06
CA SER A 40 -2.22 9.05 -13.30
C SER A 40 -3.08 9.28 -14.52
N ALA A 41 -4.10 10.13 -14.39
CA ALA A 41 -5.00 10.47 -15.48
C ALA A 41 -5.16 11.98 -15.58
N ASP A 42 -4.99 12.53 -16.78
CA ASP A 42 -5.25 13.95 -17.07
C ASP A 42 -6.74 14.30 -16.92
N VAL A 43 -7.63 13.33 -17.17
CA VAL A 43 -9.07 13.45 -16.93
C VAL A 43 -9.56 12.17 -16.27
N CYS A 44 -10.00 12.28 -15.03
CA CYS A 44 -10.49 11.18 -14.23
C CYS A 44 -11.99 11.34 -14.01
N ALA A 45 -12.78 10.40 -14.53
CA ALA A 45 -14.23 10.33 -14.28
C ALA A 45 -14.56 10.17 -12.77
N SER A 46 -13.58 9.72 -11.98
CA SER A 46 -13.67 9.51 -10.53
C SER A 46 -13.31 10.74 -9.67
N GLY A 47 -12.80 11.83 -10.26
CA GLY A 47 -12.40 13.03 -9.52
C GLY A 47 -11.01 13.00 -8.87
N PHE A 48 -10.21 11.94 -9.07
CA PHE A 48 -8.83 11.85 -8.56
C PHE A 48 -7.82 11.81 -9.70
N ALA A 49 -6.91 12.79 -9.78
CA ALA A 49 -5.90 12.89 -10.83
C ALA A 49 -4.81 11.81 -10.69
N SER A 50 -4.60 11.33 -9.47
CA SER A 50 -3.66 10.25 -9.18
C SER A 50 -4.27 9.26 -8.19
N ALA A 51 -3.95 7.99 -8.38
CA ALA A 51 -4.30 6.92 -7.46
C ALA A 51 -3.12 5.97 -7.25
N VAL A 52 -3.05 5.36 -6.06
CA VAL A 52 -2.07 4.33 -5.71
C VAL A 52 -2.77 3.13 -5.08
N VAL A 53 -2.22 1.95 -5.33
CA VAL A 53 -2.71 0.69 -4.75
C VAL A 53 -1.60 0.06 -3.92
N THR A 54 -1.93 -0.36 -2.70
CA THR A 54 -1.00 -1.01 -1.79
C THR A 54 -1.03 -2.54 -1.94
N ALA A 55 -0.02 -3.23 -1.41
CA ALA A 55 0.09 -4.70 -1.49
C ALA A 55 -1.10 -5.43 -0.84
N ASN A 56 -1.71 -4.82 0.18
CA ASN A 56 -2.91 -5.32 0.84
C ASN A 56 -4.20 -4.91 0.12
N GLY A 57 -4.10 -4.27 -1.05
CA GLY A 57 -5.23 -3.94 -1.90
C GLY A 57 -5.93 -2.62 -1.59
N ASP A 58 -5.42 -1.81 -0.66
CA ASP A 58 -5.99 -0.50 -0.37
C ASP A 58 -5.76 0.46 -1.55
N VAL A 59 -6.78 1.20 -1.91
CA VAL A 59 -6.78 2.19 -2.98
C VAL A 59 -6.84 3.57 -2.36
N TYR A 60 -5.83 4.38 -2.63
CA TYR A 60 -5.78 5.78 -2.25
C TYR A 60 -5.82 6.66 -3.50
N GLY A 61 -6.45 7.82 -3.40
CA GLY A 61 -6.57 8.78 -4.49
C GLY A 61 -6.32 10.20 -4.01
N CYS A 62 -5.86 11.06 -4.91
CA CYS A 62 -5.79 12.50 -4.68
C CYS A 62 -6.16 13.28 -5.94
N ALA A 63 -6.77 14.45 -5.76
CA ALA A 63 -7.04 15.39 -6.85
C ALA A 63 -5.85 16.35 -7.00
N GLY A 64 -5.12 16.24 -8.12
CA GLY A 64 -4.11 17.22 -8.55
C GLY A 64 -3.04 17.59 -7.53
N GLY A 65 -2.52 16.63 -6.75
CA GLY A 65 -1.52 16.89 -5.71
C GLY A 65 -2.09 17.30 -4.33
N GLY A 66 -3.40 17.20 -4.15
CA GLY A 66 -4.07 17.36 -2.86
C GLY A 66 -3.83 16.20 -1.88
N GLN A 67 -4.56 16.21 -0.77
CA GLN A 67 -4.48 15.18 0.27
C GLN A 67 -4.85 13.80 -0.29
N TRP A 68 -4.07 12.78 0.08
CA TRP A 68 -4.40 11.38 -0.19
C TRP A 68 -5.57 10.93 0.68
N VAL A 69 -6.60 10.39 0.03
CA VAL A 69 -7.81 9.87 0.67
C VAL A 69 -7.92 8.38 0.39
N HIS A 70 -8.27 7.60 1.40
CA HIS A 70 -8.57 6.18 1.24
C HIS A 70 -9.96 6.01 0.60
N HIS A 71 -10.04 5.25 -0.49
CA HIS A 71 -11.31 5.02 -1.20
C HIS A 71 -11.91 3.65 -0.94
N GLY A 72 -11.07 2.65 -0.67
CA GLY A 72 -11.53 1.29 -0.46
C GLY A 72 -10.43 0.28 -0.66
N ASN A 73 -10.78 -1.00 -0.62
CA ASN A 73 -9.85 -2.10 -0.76
C ASN A 73 -10.36 -3.09 -1.82
N VAL A 74 -9.52 -3.47 -2.77
CA VAL A 74 -9.90 -4.36 -3.89
C VAL A 74 -10.24 -5.78 -3.44
N PHE A 75 -9.79 -6.19 -2.26
CA PHE A 75 -10.09 -7.48 -1.65
C PHE A 75 -11.27 -7.42 -0.65
N ALA A 76 -11.80 -6.22 -0.36
CA ALA A 76 -12.96 -6.07 0.53
C ALA A 76 -14.30 -6.47 -0.13
N GLY A 77 -14.32 -6.65 -1.45
CA GLY A 77 -15.47 -7.21 -2.15
C GLY A 77 -15.51 -8.73 -1.98
N GLY A 78 -16.60 -9.25 -1.40
CA GLY A 78 -16.87 -10.69 -1.42
C GLY A 78 -17.02 -11.20 -2.86
N PRO A 79 -16.90 -12.51 -3.10
CA PRO A 79 -17.17 -13.09 -4.41
C PRO A 79 -18.55 -12.63 -4.89
N ILE A 80 -18.61 -11.89 -6.00
CA ILE A 80 -19.89 -11.53 -6.62
C ILE A 80 -20.35 -12.79 -7.36
N PRO A 81 -21.42 -13.48 -6.93
CA PRO A 81 -21.89 -14.65 -7.64
C PRO A 81 -22.35 -14.21 -9.03
N THR A 82 -21.57 -14.55 -10.05
CA THR A 82 -22.01 -14.36 -11.43
C THR A 82 -23.01 -15.46 -11.72
N LYS A 83 -24.27 -15.09 -11.98
CA LYS A 83 -25.29 -16.06 -12.38
C LYS A 83 -24.86 -16.67 -13.72
N GLN A 84 -24.40 -17.92 -13.69
CA GLN A 84 -24.05 -18.63 -14.91
C GLN A 84 -25.29 -18.73 -15.80
N GLU A 85 -25.21 -18.22 -17.03
CA GLU A 85 -26.27 -18.43 -18.00
C GLU A 85 -26.42 -19.93 -18.27
N SER A 86 -27.66 -20.42 -18.31
CA SER A 86 -27.90 -21.81 -18.70
C SER A 86 -27.74 -21.94 -20.21
N PHE A 87 -27.38 -23.13 -20.70
CA PHE A 87 -27.40 -23.40 -22.14
C PHE A 87 -28.77 -23.12 -22.78
N GLY A 88 -29.86 -23.23 -22.01
CA GLY A 88 -31.20 -22.87 -22.45
C GLY A 88 -31.37 -21.36 -22.68
N SER A 89 -30.85 -20.51 -21.80
CA SER A 89 -30.95 -19.04 -21.97
C SER A 89 -30.11 -18.56 -23.15
N VAL A 90 -28.93 -19.15 -23.37
CA VAL A 90 -28.11 -18.87 -24.56
C VAL A 90 -28.87 -19.21 -25.83
N LYS A 91 -29.44 -20.42 -25.91
CA LYS A 91 -30.17 -20.89 -27.10
C LYS A 91 -31.47 -20.13 -27.37
N ALA A 92 -32.09 -19.51 -26.38
CA ALA A 92 -33.30 -18.71 -26.56
C ALA A 92 -33.02 -17.32 -27.15
N ARG A 93 -31.81 -16.77 -26.94
CA ARG A 93 -31.42 -15.44 -27.41
C ARG A 93 -31.08 -15.40 -28.91
N TYR A 94 -30.65 -16.51 -29.50
CA TYR A 94 -30.22 -16.60 -30.90
C TYR A 94 -31.23 -17.32 -31.81
N ARG A 95 -32.53 -17.20 -31.51
CA ARG A 95 -33.61 -17.75 -32.37
C ARG A 95 -34.24 -16.66 -33.22
#